data_AF-A0A949GMK2-F1
#
_entry.id   AF-A0A949GMK2-F1
#
_cell.length_a   1.000
_cell.length_b   1.000
_cell.length_c   1.000
_cell.angle_alpha   90.00
_cell.angle_beta   90.00
_cell.angle_gamma   90.00
#
_symmetry.space_group_name_H-M   'P 1'
#
loop_
_entity.id
_entity.type
_entity.pdbx_description
1 polymer ?
#
loop_
_entity_poly.entity_id
_entity_poly.type
_entity_poly.pdbx_seq_one_letter_code
_entity_poly.pdbx_strand_id
1 'polypeptide(L)'
;MTRKHLGQFILVGFLWGVPYLFMRVAVREWDPSVVVFGRVVIGAAILFPIAIRRGVVKETLRGFKWILAYAILEMCGPWYLITHAETKINSGLAGLLVATVPIWSTIYSSLAGDKTVWHAKRLMGIVIGFVGLIL
;
A
#
# COMPACT_ATOMS: atom_id res chain seq x y z
N MET A 1 -5.56 23.67 1.96
CA MET A 1 -4.91 22.68 2.85
C MET A 1 -4.35 23.41 4.05
N THR A 2 -4.68 22.99 5.26
CA THR A 2 -4.09 23.51 6.50
C THR A 2 -2.62 23.01 6.60
N ARG A 3 -1.69 23.78 7.19
CA ARG A 3 -0.26 23.38 7.32
C ARG A 3 -0.07 21.99 7.93
N LYS A 4 -0.99 21.59 8.84
CA LYS A 4 -1.05 20.26 9.45
C LYS A 4 -1.31 19.13 8.42
N HIS A 5 -2.22 19.35 7.47
CA HIS A 5 -2.54 18.36 6.43
C HIS A 5 -1.38 18.16 5.45
N LEU A 6 -0.61 19.21 5.18
CA LEU A 6 0.58 19.09 4.33
C LEU A 6 1.68 18.27 5.02
N GLY A 7 1.93 18.49 6.30
CA GLY A 7 2.88 17.69 7.07
C GLY A 7 2.49 16.21 7.13
N GLN A 8 1.20 15.92 7.33
CA GLN A 8 0.69 14.54 7.29
C GLN A 8 0.85 13.90 5.91
N PHE A 9 0.58 14.66 4.83
CA PHE A 9 0.74 14.16 3.46
C PHE A 9 2.19 13.78 3.15
N ILE A 10 3.15 14.64 3.50
CA ILE A 10 4.59 14.37 3.32
C ILE A 10 5.02 13.16 4.13
N LEU A 11 4.59 13.08 5.40
CA LEU A 11 4.94 11.95 6.26
C LEU A 11 4.40 10.62 5.73
N VAL A 12 3.14 10.59 5.28
CA VAL A 12 2.54 9.39 4.68
C VAL A 12 3.27 9.01 3.40
N GLY A 13 3.58 9.98 2.53
CA GLY A 13 4.35 9.73 1.31
C GLY A 13 5.73 9.13 1.60
N PHE A 14 6.44 9.66 2.60
CA PHE A 14 7.73 9.14 3.02
C PHE A 14 7.63 7.72 3.59
N LEU A 15 6.71 7.50 4.54
CA LEU A 15 6.50 6.20 5.18
C LEU A 15 6.06 5.11 4.19
N TRP A 16 5.32 5.47 3.14
CA TRP A 16 4.95 4.55 2.07
C TRP A 16 6.06 4.34 1.03
N GLY A 17 6.91 5.33 0.78
CA GLY A 17 8.02 5.21 -0.18
C GLY A 17 9.21 4.39 0.33
N VAL A 18 9.60 4.60 1.59
CA VAL A 18 10.78 3.96 2.21
C VAL A 18 10.77 2.42 2.14
N PRO A 19 9.65 1.71 2.35
CA PRO A 19 9.60 0.26 2.23
C PRO A 19 10.05 -0.29 0.88
N TYR A 20 9.81 0.41 -0.24
CA TYR A 20 10.24 -0.03 -1.57
C TYR A 20 11.76 -0.03 -1.72
N LEU A 21 12.43 0.96 -1.12
CA LEU A 21 13.89 0.99 -1.07
C LEU A 21 14.44 -0.23 -0.32
N PHE A 22 13.88 -0.53 0.85
CA PHE A 22 14.32 -1.67 1.66
C PHE A 22 13.97 -3.02 1.03
N MET A 23 12.81 -3.14 0.36
CA MET A 23 12.45 -4.37 -0.37
C MET A 23 13.45 -4.65 -1.48
N ARG A 24 13.80 -3.65 -2.30
CA ARG A 24 14.83 -3.79 -3.36
C ARG A 24 16.20 -4.20 -2.82
N VAL A 25 16.54 -3.83 -1.59
CA VAL A 25 17.76 -4.30 -0.92
C VAL A 25 17.59 -5.74 -0.43
N ALA A 26 16.49 -6.04 0.25
CA ALA A 26 16.22 -7.35 0.83
C ALA A 26 16.12 -8.47 -0.22
N VAL A 27 15.48 -8.21 -1.37
CA VAL A 27 15.33 -9.21 -2.45
C VAL A 27 16.63 -9.57 -3.18
N ARG A 28 17.74 -8.89 -2.88
CA ARG A 28 19.06 -9.28 -3.39
C ARG A 28 19.61 -10.53 -2.70
N GLU A 29 19.24 -10.73 -1.43
CA GLU A 29 19.75 -11.81 -0.59
C GLU A 29 18.65 -12.84 -0.23
N TRP A 30 17.39 -12.41 -0.24
CA TRP A 30 16.25 -13.23 0.21
C TRP A 30 15.21 -13.37 -0.90
N ASP A 31 14.52 -14.52 -0.92
CA ASP A 31 13.38 -14.71 -1.81
C ASP A 31 12.24 -13.73 -1.45
N PRO A 32 11.52 -13.16 -2.43
CA PRO A 32 10.36 -12.29 -2.20
C PRO A 32 9.34 -12.85 -1.20
N SER A 33 9.10 -14.17 -1.23
CA SER A 33 8.18 -14.82 -0.31
C SER A 33 8.60 -14.69 1.15
N VAL A 34 9.90 -14.79 1.44
CA VAL A 34 10.45 -14.66 2.80
C VAL A 34 10.35 -13.22 3.29
N VAL A 35 10.59 -12.24 2.42
CA VAL A 35 10.46 -10.82 2.75
C VAL A 35 9.01 -10.47 3.10
N VAL A 36 8.05 -10.92 2.28
CA VAL A 36 6.62 -10.68 2.53
C VAL A 36 6.17 -11.40 3.79
N PHE A 37 6.54 -12.68 3.95
CA PHE A 37 6.21 -13.47 5.15
C PHE A 37 6.75 -12.82 6.43
N GLY A 38 8.01 -12.39 6.43
CA GLY A 38 8.62 -11.71 7.57
C GLY A 38 7.87 -10.44 7.96
N ARG A 39 7.47 -9.62 7.00
CA ARG A 39 6.66 -8.41 7.24
C ARG A 39 5.32 -8.72 7.89
N VAL A 40 4.61 -9.73 7.36
CA VAL A 40 3.30 -10.13 7.88
C VAL A 40 3.43 -10.72 9.29
N VAL A 41 4.45 -11.54 9.54
CA VAL A 41 4.71 -12.14 10.87
C VAL A 41 5.06 -11.06 11.90
N ILE A 42 5.92 -10.10 11.57
CA ILE A 42 6.25 -8.99 12.47
C ILE A 42 5.00 -8.17 12.78
N GLY A 43 4.19 -7.84 11.76
CA GLY A 43 2.93 -7.13 11.95
C GLY A 43 1.96 -7.91 12.85
N ALA A 44 1.83 -9.21 12.62
CA ALA A 44 1.00 -10.10 13.44
C ALA A 44 1.52 -10.18 14.88
N ALA A 45 2.82 -10.30 15.11
CA ALA A 45 3.42 -10.38 16.43
C ALA A 45 3.18 -9.11 17.27
N ILE A 46 3.07 -7.95 16.63
CA ILE A 46 2.75 -6.68 17.30
C ILE A 46 1.25 -6.55 17.56
N LEU A 47 0.42 -6.88 16.56
CA LEU A 47 -1.02 -6.68 16.63
C LEU A 47 -1.74 -7.75 17.46
N PHE A 48 -1.22 -8.97 17.50
CA PHE A 48 -1.85 -10.09 18.20
C PHE A 48 -1.92 -9.89 19.73
N PRO A 49 -0.86 -9.46 20.44
CA PRO A 49 -0.94 -9.10 21.85
C PRO A 49 -1.95 -7.97 22.13
N ILE A 50 -2.05 -6.99 21.21
CA ILE A 50 -3.01 -5.89 21.33
C ILE A 50 -4.44 -6.43 21.19
N ALA A 51 -4.68 -7.34 20.25
CA ALA A 51 -5.97 -7.98 20.05
C ALA A 51 -6.40 -8.79 21.29
N ILE A 52 -5.45 -9.52 21.91
CA ILE A 52 -5.69 -10.24 23.17
C ILE A 52 -6.08 -9.27 24.29
N ARG A 53 -5.30 -8.19 24.49
CA ARG A 53 -5.58 -7.19 25.52
C ARG A 53 -6.93 -6.50 25.35
N ARG A 54 -7.40 -6.35 24.11
CA ARG A 54 -8.71 -5.77 23.80
C ARG A 54 -9.86 -6.77 23.85
N GLY A 55 -9.60 -8.07 24.04
CA GLY A 55 -10.64 -9.11 24.08
C GLY A 55 -11.32 -9.40 22.74
N VAL A 56 -10.87 -8.82 21.63
CA VAL A 56 -11.53 -8.90 20.31
C VAL A 56 -11.20 -10.17 19.53
N VAL A 57 -10.36 -11.06 20.07
CA VAL A 57 -9.87 -12.27 19.38
C VAL A 57 -11.03 -13.18 18.97
N LYS A 58 -12.01 -13.42 19.85
CA LYS A 58 -13.17 -14.28 19.53
C LYS A 58 -14.02 -13.73 18.39
N GLU A 59 -14.25 -12.42 18.35
CA GLU A 59 -15.01 -11.77 17.27
C GLU A 59 -14.24 -11.80 15.95
N THR A 60 -12.92 -11.58 16.03
CA THR A 60 -12.01 -11.65 14.89
C THR A 60 -12.04 -13.05 14.27
N LEU A 61 -11.99 -14.11 15.09
CA LEU A 61 -12.09 -15.50 14.64
C LEU A 61 -13.45 -15.84 14.01
N ARG A 62 -14.55 -15.21 14.44
CA ARG A 62 -15.86 -15.37 13.78
C ARG A 62 -15.86 -14.81 12.36
N GLY A 63 -15.10 -13.74 12.12
CA GLY A 63 -14.89 -13.12 10.81
C GLY A 63 -13.75 -13.72 9.99
N PHE A 64 -13.14 -14.83 10.42
CA PHE A 64 -11.87 -15.32 9.87
C PHE A 64 -11.88 -15.48 8.33
N LYS A 65 -13.00 -15.91 7.73
CA LYS A 65 -13.11 -16.05 6.27
C LYS A 65 -12.87 -14.73 5.54
N TRP A 66 -13.44 -13.63 6.03
CA TRP A 66 -13.28 -12.30 5.43
C TRP A 66 -11.88 -11.74 5.69
N ILE A 67 -11.34 -11.99 6.88
CA ILE A 67 -9.97 -11.61 7.23
C ILE A 67 -8.97 -12.33 6.34
N LEU A 68 -9.17 -13.63 6.12
CA LEU A 68 -8.32 -14.44 5.25
C LEU A 68 -8.43 -13.96 3.79
N ALA A 69 -9.64 -13.68 3.30
CA ALA A 69 -9.82 -13.14 1.96
C ALA A 69 -9.11 -11.79 1.79
N TYR A 70 -9.25 -10.88 2.77
CA TYR A 70 -8.55 -9.60 2.77
C TYR A 70 -7.03 -9.79 2.83
N ALA A 71 -6.53 -10.65 3.71
CA ALA A 71 -5.10 -10.93 3.82
C ALA A 71 -4.53 -11.50 2.52
N ILE A 72 -5.23 -12.40 1.83
CA ILE A 72 -4.76 -12.95 0.56
C ILE A 72 -4.79 -11.88 -0.54
N LEU A 73 -5.91 -11.18 -0.68
CA LEU A 73 -6.14 -10.24 -1.80
C LEU A 73 -5.37 -8.93 -1.66
N GLU A 74 -5.11 -8.47 -0.44
CA GLU A 74 -4.53 -7.15 -0.19
C GLU A 74 -3.11 -7.26 0.41
N MET A 75 -2.88 -8.20 1.33
CA MET A 75 -1.57 -8.35 1.99
C MET A 75 -0.62 -9.32 1.26
N CYS A 76 -1.10 -10.44 0.71
CA CYS A 76 -0.22 -11.42 0.05
C CYS A 76 -0.05 -11.12 -1.44
N GLY A 77 -1.16 -10.98 -2.18
CA GLY A 77 -1.13 -10.83 -3.64
C GLY A 77 -0.34 -9.59 -4.10
N PRO A 78 -0.78 -8.37 -3.76
CA PRO A 78 -0.13 -7.14 -4.20
C PRO A 78 1.32 -7.05 -3.74
N TRP A 79 1.59 -7.35 -2.46
CA TRP A 79 2.95 -7.26 -1.93
C TRP A 79 3.89 -8.29 -2.56
N TYR A 80 3.46 -9.54 -2.75
CA TYR A 80 4.27 -10.53 -3.46
C TYR A 80 4.55 -10.10 -4.90
N LEU A 81 3.52 -9.62 -5.62
CA LEU A 81 3.68 -9.16 -7.01
C LEU A 81 4.63 -7.96 -7.10
N ILE A 82 4.53 -7.01 -6.18
CA ILE A 82 5.41 -5.82 -6.11
C ILE A 82 6.84 -6.26 -5.78
N THR A 83 7.05 -7.04 -4.72
CA THR A 83 8.37 -7.50 -4.30
C THR A 83 9.01 -8.39 -5.38
N HIS A 84 8.22 -9.22 -6.07
CA HIS A 84 8.69 -9.98 -7.22
C HIS A 84 9.02 -9.08 -8.42
N ALA A 85 8.21 -8.07 -8.72
CA ALA A 85 8.51 -7.11 -9.77
C ALA A 85 9.84 -6.38 -9.49
N GLU A 86 10.09 -6.01 -8.23
CA GLU A 86 11.34 -5.42 -7.76
C GLU A 86 12.57 -6.33 -7.90
N THR A 87 12.43 -7.60 -8.29
CA THR A 87 13.62 -8.39 -8.71
C THR A 87 14.07 -7.98 -10.12
N LYS A 88 13.13 -7.59 -10.99
CA LYS A 88 13.36 -7.24 -12.40
C LYS A 88 13.46 -5.74 -12.65
N ILE A 89 12.82 -4.92 -11.81
CA ILE A 89 12.82 -3.45 -11.93
C ILE A 89 13.48 -2.78 -10.73
N ASN A 90 13.93 -1.53 -10.90
CA ASN A 90 14.42 -0.73 -9.78
C ASN A 90 13.24 -0.18 -8.93
N SER A 91 13.53 0.22 -7.70
CA SER A 91 12.54 0.73 -6.74
C SER A 91 11.87 2.03 -7.21
N GLY A 92 12.56 2.84 -8.02
CA GLY A 92 11.98 4.06 -8.62
C GLY A 92 10.87 3.73 -9.61
N LEU A 93 11.09 2.77 -10.50
CA LEU A 93 10.09 2.30 -11.46
C LEU A 93 8.94 1.57 -10.76
N ALA A 94 9.23 0.77 -9.72
CA ALA A 94 8.20 0.15 -8.90
C ALA A 94 7.30 1.20 -8.23
N GLY A 95 7.91 2.23 -7.61
CA GLY A 95 7.19 3.35 -7.01
C GLY A 95 6.37 4.14 -8.04
N LEU A 96 6.91 4.39 -9.23
CA LEU A 96 6.20 5.06 -10.32
C LEU A 96 4.96 4.28 -10.79
N LEU A 97 5.08 2.96 -10.93
CA LEU A 97 3.95 2.10 -11.31
C LEU A 97 2.86 2.10 -10.24
N VAL A 98 3.24 2.03 -8.95
CA VAL A 98 2.28 2.10 -7.83
C VAL A 98 1.64 3.48 -7.75
N ALA A 99 2.35 4.56 -8.11
CA ALA A 99 1.76 5.90 -8.13
C ALA A 99 0.65 6.08 -9.17
N THR A 100 0.44 5.11 -10.08
CA THR A 100 -0.73 5.09 -10.97
C THR A 100 -2.01 4.59 -10.27
N VAL A 101 -1.93 3.98 -9.09
CA VAL A 101 -3.09 3.44 -8.36
C VAL A 101 -4.22 4.47 -8.15
N PRO A 102 -3.96 5.74 -7.77
CA PRO A 102 -5.02 6.75 -7.66
C PRO A 102 -5.73 7.07 -8.99
N ILE A 103 -5.04 6.91 -10.12
CA ILE A 103 -5.63 7.08 -11.46
C ILE A 103 -6.65 5.96 -11.69
N TRP A 104 -6.22 4.70 -11.52
CA TRP A 104 -7.10 3.53 -11.64
C TRP A 104 -8.27 3.60 -10.65
N SER A 105 -8.02 3.97 -9.39
CA SER A 105 -9.06 4.17 -8.38
C SER A 105 -10.10 5.21 -8.82
N THR A 106 -9.66 6.34 -9.39
CA THR A 106 -10.55 7.39 -9.91
C THR A 106 -11.40 6.87 -11.07
N ILE A 107 -10.82 6.09 -11.99
CA ILE A 107 -11.54 5.47 -13.11
C ILE A 107 -12.60 4.48 -12.59
N TYR A 108 -12.23 3.57 -11.70
CA TYR A 108 -13.17 2.58 -11.15
C TYR A 108 -14.29 3.24 -10.35
N SER A 109 -13.99 4.26 -9.54
CA SER A 109 -15.02 5.03 -8.84
C SER A 109 -15.95 5.75 -9.81
N SER A 110 -15.45 6.28 -10.93
CA SER A 110 -16.30 6.86 -11.97
C SER A 110 -17.23 5.82 -12.60
N LEU A 111 -16.70 4.63 -12.91
CA LEU A 111 -17.48 3.54 -13.50
C LEU A 111 -18.57 3.05 -12.54
N ALA A 112 -18.30 3.10 -11.23
CA ALA A 112 -19.28 2.81 -10.18
C ALA A 112 -20.33 3.94 -9.97
N GLY A 113 -20.29 5.02 -10.76
CA GLY A 113 -21.29 6.09 -10.76
C GLY A 113 -20.92 7.33 -9.94
N ASP A 114 -19.75 7.37 -9.30
CA ASP A 114 -19.30 8.56 -8.59
C ASP A 114 -18.73 9.61 -9.57
N LYS A 115 -19.53 10.65 -9.86
CA LYS A 115 -19.12 11.74 -10.76
C LYS A 115 -18.22 12.78 -10.07
N THR A 116 -18.09 12.75 -8.75
CA THR A 116 -17.24 13.72 -8.01
C THR A 116 -15.74 13.49 -8.27
N VAL A 117 -15.39 12.32 -8.81
CA VAL A 117 -14.01 11.96 -9.13
C VAL A 117 -13.40 12.78 -10.26
N TRP A 118 -14.23 13.42 -11.10
CA TRP A 118 -13.81 14.27 -12.21
C TRP A 118 -13.62 15.75 -11.84
N HIS A 119 -13.73 16.11 -10.57
CA HIS A 119 -13.48 17.49 -10.15
C HIS A 119 -12.06 17.95 -10.51
N ALA A 120 -11.98 19.14 -11.11
CA ALA A 120 -10.72 19.73 -11.59
C ALA A 120 -9.60 19.75 -10.54
N LYS A 121 -9.92 19.98 -9.25
CA LYS A 121 -8.92 19.95 -8.16
C LYS A 121 -8.30 18.57 -7.95
N ARG A 122 -9.08 17.49 -8.08
CA ARG A 122 -8.59 16.11 -7.96
C ARG A 122 -7.74 15.75 -9.16
N LEU A 123 -8.19 16.11 -10.36
CA LEU A 123 -7.46 15.85 -11.60
C LEU A 123 -6.12 16.60 -11.64
N MET A 124 -6.10 17.88 -11.24
CA MET A 124 -4.86 18.65 -11.10
C MET A 124 -3.91 18.02 -10.08
N GLY A 125 -4.41 17.54 -8.93
CA GLY A 125 -3.59 16.85 -7.93
C GLY A 125 -2.92 15.59 -8.47
N ILE A 126 -3.66 14.79 -9.25
CA ILE A 126 -3.14 13.58 -9.92
C ILE A 126 -2.05 13.96 -10.93
N VAL A 127 -2.30 14.95 -11.79
CA VAL A 127 -1.32 15.39 -12.80
C VAL A 127 -0.06 15.95 -12.15
N ILE A 128 -0.19 16.82 -11.15
CA ILE A 128 0.95 17.40 -10.43
C ILE A 128 1.75 16.30 -9.72
N GLY A 129 1.06 15.36 -9.07
CA GLY A 129 1.71 14.23 -8.40
C GLY A 129 2.49 13.36 -9.38
N PHE A 130 1.91 13.06 -10.54
CA PHE A 130 2.54 12.23 -11.57
C PHE A 130 3.72 12.94 -12.26
N VAL A 131 3.61 14.23 -12.55
CA VAL A 131 4.72 15.04 -13.09
C VAL A 131 5.88 15.09 -12.10
N GLY A 132 5.60 15.26 -10.81
CA GLY A 132 6.62 15.25 -9.76
C GLY A 132 7.35 13.92 -9.57
N LEU A 133 6.84 12.81 -10.13
CA LEU A 133 7.51 11.50 -10.12
C LEU A 133 8.38 11.26 -11.35
N ILE A 134 8.12 11.96 -12.46
CA ILE A 134 8.86 11.82 -13.72
C ILE A 134 10.13 12.70 -13.71
N LEU A 135 10.07 13.85 -13.04
CA LEU A 135 11.19 14.79 -12.86
C LEU A 135 12.20 14.26 -11.83
#